data_AF-A0AAN9F5X3-F1
#
_entry.id   AF-A0AAN9F5X3-F1
#
_cell.length_a   1.000
_cell.length_b   1.000
_cell.length_c   1.000
_cell.angle_alpha   90.00
_cell.angle_beta   90.00
_cell.angle_gamma   90.00
#
_symmetry.space_group_name_H-M   'P 1'
#
loop_
_entity.id
_entity.type
_entity.pdbx_description
1 polymer ?
#
loop_
_entity_poly.entity_id
_entity_poly.type
_entity_poly.pdbx_seq_one_letter_code
_entity_poly.pdbx_strand_id
1 'polypeptide(L)'
;MASSSSSSIITCNFHSNYPPPFSATHFPSSSSLSFSSHSQLPLNSSISTSTSTSRIYAKFDKFQGESSQDSQPSSSLQTPLTPSLQDEAEVEDEDDSCLPPDLEGAVRQSSQAAALFVSSGGMRAIVELLIPQLQFLDDEGAQVELWELSKIFLDTLIEGTECQRVKAIFPDAGAAALLKYRWKDAMFRFASLSDRKPVESDDEIVVMVVPDYQMLEYVEKIASNLSNDPPRPLIMWNPRLISEDVGVGVNVRKLRRYFLSTFTSVYYMRPMPFGAIFRCYPGLWKVFSDDKNRPNRYLLAKEFISRPDTEDLEIIFGSEEQKSEQGRSLLDKAAGIFSSINRFMRAM
;
A
#
# COMPACT_ATOMS: atom_id res chain seq x y z
N MET A 1 -30.83 -8.72 75.59
CA MET A 1 -30.16 -9.88 76.22
C MET A 1 -29.42 -10.59 75.08
N ALA A 2 -28.21 -10.21 74.66
CA ALA A 2 -26.92 -10.01 75.33
C ALA A 2 -26.24 -11.31 75.81
N SER A 3 -25.36 -11.86 74.95
CA SER A 3 -24.07 -12.52 75.29
C SER A 3 -23.36 -12.93 73.98
N SER A 4 -22.34 -12.20 73.47
CA SER A 4 -20.90 -12.25 73.80
C SER A 4 -20.31 -13.67 73.71
N SER A 5 -19.38 -13.96 72.78
CA SER A 5 -17.89 -13.85 72.93
C SER A 5 -17.28 -14.59 71.71
N SER A 6 -16.07 -14.42 71.17
CA SER A 6 -14.95 -13.49 71.30
C SER A 6 -14.01 -13.72 70.10
N SER A 7 -13.33 -12.66 69.70
CA SER A 7 -12.35 -12.55 68.61
C SER A 7 -11.01 -13.23 68.90
N SER A 8 -10.23 -13.52 67.85
CA SER A 8 -8.77 -13.67 67.95
C SER A 8 -8.10 -12.94 66.78
N ILE A 9 -7.36 -11.90 67.15
CA ILE A 9 -6.58 -11.01 66.30
C ILE A 9 -5.15 -11.55 66.28
N ILE A 10 -4.53 -11.65 65.11
CA ILE A 10 -3.08 -11.82 64.97
C ILE A 10 -2.53 -10.52 64.37
N THR A 11 -1.87 -9.74 65.22
CA THR A 11 -1.06 -8.57 64.91
C THR A 11 0.41 -8.98 64.83
N CYS A 12 1.10 -8.59 63.75
CA CYS A 12 2.55 -8.47 63.71
C CYS A 12 2.92 -7.08 63.15
N ASN A 13 3.37 -6.21 64.04
CA ASN A 13 4.06 -4.95 63.75
C ASN A 13 5.53 -5.21 63.46
N PHE A 14 6.15 -4.52 62.49
CA PHE A 14 7.54 -4.02 62.53
C PHE A 14 7.69 -2.98 61.40
N HIS A 15 7.52 -1.69 61.72
CA HIS A 15 8.57 -0.65 61.84
C HIS A 15 9.14 -0.11 60.53
N SER A 16 8.67 1.10 60.19
CA SER A 16 9.25 2.07 59.26
C SER A 16 10.56 2.65 59.78
N ASN A 17 11.50 2.92 58.88
CA ASN A 17 12.58 3.90 59.08
C ASN A 17 12.82 4.68 57.78
N TYR A 18 12.45 5.97 57.79
CA TYR A 18 12.98 7.03 56.92
C TYR A 18 14.01 7.84 57.72
N PRO A 19 15.05 8.42 57.09
CA PRO A 19 15.12 9.89 56.98
C PRO A 19 15.92 10.38 55.73
N PRO A 20 16.22 11.68 55.55
CA PRO A 20 15.34 12.85 55.40
C PRO A 20 15.58 13.60 54.06
N PRO A 21 14.79 14.65 53.73
CA PRO A 21 15.03 15.51 52.57
C PRO A 21 15.91 16.72 52.92
N PHE A 22 16.78 17.16 52.00
CA PHE A 22 17.48 18.44 52.09
C PHE A 22 17.04 19.40 50.97
N SER A 23 16.87 20.65 51.38
CA SER A 23 16.18 21.75 50.72
C SER A 23 17.05 22.62 49.83
N ALA A 24 16.36 23.26 48.86
CA ALA A 24 16.48 24.63 48.37
C ALA A 24 17.79 25.12 47.72
N THR A 25 17.67 25.73 46.52
CA THR A 25 17.82 27.19 46.36
C THR A 25 17.50 27.70 44.93
N HIS A 26 16.67 28.74 44.88
CA HIS A 26 16.62 29.90 43.97
C HIS A 26 16.23 29.82 42.47
N PHE A 27 15.01 30.34 42.21
CA PHE A 27 14.60 31.14 41.03
C PHE A 27 15.33 32.51 40.97
N PRO A 28 15.41 33.14 39.77
CA PRO A 28 14.51 34.24 39.40
C PRO A 28 13.99 34.11 37.94
N SER A 29 12.67 34.15 37.68
CA SER A 29 11.81 35.32 37.42
C SER A 29 12.02 36.05 36.07
N SER A 30 10.97 35.97 35.25
CA SER A 30 10.37 37.03 34.41
C SER A 30 11.12 37.59 33.19
N SER A 31 10.51 37.43 32.02
CA SER A 31 10.23 38.54 31.11
C SER A 31 9.06 38.20 30.18
N SER A 32 7.93 38.83 30.47
CA SER A 32 6.80 39.02 29.55
C SER A 32 7.15 40.11 28.55
N LEU A 33 6.95 39.88 27.25
CA LEU A 33 6.74 40.95 26.29
C LEU A 33 5.55 40.61 25.41
N SER A 34 4.43 41.21 25.78
CA SER A 34 3.29 41.43 24.90
C SER A 34 3.67 42.51 23.88
N PHE A 35 3.46 42.26 22.60
CA PHE A 35 3.20 43.32 21.64
C PHE A 35 1.98 42.96 20.81
N SER A 36 0.92 43.73 21.01
CA SER A 36 -0.24 43.83 20.15
C SER A 36 -0.10 45.12 19.36
N SER A 37 -0.21 45.04 18.03
CA SER A 37 -0.56 46.18 17.18
C SER A 37 -1.30 45.69 15.94
N HIS A 38 -2.52 46.21 15.76
CA HIS A 38 -3.43 46.05 14.64
C HIS A 38 -2.91 46.62 13.30
N SER A 39 -3.39 46.05 12.18
CA SER A 39 -3.90 46.76 10.99
C SER A 39 -4.44 45.70 10.00
N GLN A 40 -5.76 45.51 9.91
CA GLN A 40 -6.68 46.06 8.90
C GLN A 40 -6.44 45.58 7.44
N LEU A 41 -7.43 44.80 6.97
CA LEU A 41 -7.86 44.36 5.62
C LEU A 41 -7.89 45.53 4.57
N PRO A 42 -8.09 45.33 3.22
CA PRO A 42 -8.96 44.31 2.61
C PRO A 42 -8.69 43.81 1.15
N LEU A 43 -9.52 42.83 0.76
CA LEU A 43 -10.18 42.59 -0.54
C LEU A 43 -9.44 42.01 -1.78
N ASN A 44 -10.06 40.92 -2.28
CA ASN A 44 -10.27 40.48 -3.67
C ASN A 44 -9.09 40.21 -4.62
N SER A 45 -8.99 38.97 -5.11
CA SER A 45 -9.43 38.66 -6.49
C SER A 45 -9.35 37.16 -6.79
N SER A 46 -10.44 36.66 -7.33
CA SER A 46 -10.60 35.39 -8.03
C SER A 46 -9.88 35.41 -9.38
N ILE A 47 -9.02 34.43 -9.67
CA ILE A 47 -8.73 33.98 -11.03
C ILE A 47 -8.70 32.45 -11.03
N SER A 48 -9.70 31.90 -11.70
CA SER A 48 -9.71 30.58 -12.31
C SER A 48 -8.70 30.52 -13.45
N THR A 49 -7.87 29.48 -13.52
CA THR A 49 -7.45 28.90 -14.79
C THR A 49 -7.20 27.42 -14.61
N SER A 50 -8.16 26.67 -15.11
CA SER A 50 -8.03 25.33 -15.69
C SER A 50 -6.79 25.24 -16.59
N THR A 51 -5.91 24.30 -16.28
CA THR A 51 -4.97 23.72 -17.24
C THR A 51 -5.13 22.22 -17.20
N SER A 52 -5.94 21.72 -18.14
CA SER A 52 -5.92 20.31 -18.53
C SER A 52 -4.56 20.04 -19.16
N THR A 53 -3.73 19.25 -18.50
CA THR A 53 -2.55 18.64 -19.10
C THR A 53 -2.79 17.15 -19.10
N SER A 54 -3.16 16.60 -20.25
CA SER A 54 -3.18 15.17 -20.53
C SER A 54 -1.75 14.63 -20.44
N ARG A 55 -1.32 14.29 -19.24
CA ARG A 55 -0.05 13.62 -18.97
C ARG A 55 -0.28 12.12 -19.14
N ILE A 56 -0.07 11.66 -20.36
CA ILE A 56 -0.11 10.25 -20.75
C ILE A 56 1.13 9.59 -20.15
N TYR A 57 1.02 9.02 -18.94
CA TYR A 57 2.07 8.21 -18.33
C TYR A 57 1.47 6.86 -17.92
N ALA A 58 1.78 5.81 -18.68
CA ALA A 58 1.29 4.47 -18.37
C ALA A 58 2.41 3.43 -18.29
N LYS A 59 3.63 3.88 -18.01
CA LYS A 59 4.63 3.01 -17.42
C LYS A 59 5.18 3.72 -16.22
N PHE A 60 4.95 3.12 -15.06
CA PHE A 60 5.72 3.39 -13.86
C PHE A 60 7.19 3.52 -14.30
N ASP A 61 7.77 4.70 -14.13
CA ASP A 61 9.17 4.95 -14.47
C ASP A 61 9.97 3.76 -13.93
N LYS A 62 10.63 3.02 -14.83
CA LYS A 62 11.38 1.83 -14.44
C LYS A 62 12.32 2.24 -13.31
N PHE A 63 12.19 1.62 -12.14
CA PHE A 63 12.97 1.91 -10.94
C PHE A 63 14.41 1.43 -11.05
N GLN A 64 15.11 1.93 -12.06
CA GLN A 64 16.56 1.90 -12.14
C GLN A 64 17.03 3.33 -11.91
N GLY A 65 17.67 3.54 -10.77
CA GLY A 65 18.34 4.79 -10.48
C GLY A 65 19.51 4.97 -11.44
N GLU A 66 19.29 5.65 -12.55
CA GLU A 66 20.36 6.27 -13.34
C GLU A 66 20.03 7.74 -13.56
N SER A 67 20.86 8.58 -12.94
CA SER A 67 20.86 10.03 -13.08
C SER A 67 21.17 10.42 -14.53
N SER A 68 20.20 10.97 -15.24
CA SER A 68 20.44 11.65 -16.51
C SER A 68 20.42 13.16 -16.29
N GLN A 69 21.61 13.75 -16.39
CA GLN A 69 21.88 15.18 -16.33
C GLN A 69 21.35 15.90 -17.59
N ASP A 70 20.97 17.16 -17.36
CA ASP A 70 20.98 18.32 -18.26
C ASP A 70 20.28 18.27 -19.62
N SER A 71 19.25 19.12 -19.76
CA SER A 71 19.02 19.92 -20.98
C SER A 71 18.23 21.19 -20.63
N GLN A 72 18.90 22.33 -20.78
CA GLN A 72 18.36 23.68 -20.56
C GLN A 72 17.31 24.11 -21.61
N PRO A 73 16.46 25.12 -21.30
CA PRO A 73 15.42 25.61 -22.19
C PRO A 73 15.94 26.69 -23.15
N SER A 74 15.53 26.66 -24.41
CA SER A 74 15.70 27.77 -25.35
C SER A 74 14.34 28.34 -25.76
N SER A 75 14.16 29.62 -25.45
CA SER A 75 13.03 30.46 -25.82
C SER A 75 13.14 30.95 -27.27
N SER A 76 12.02 31.07 -27.99
CA SER A 76 11.77 32.17 -28.93
C SER A 76 10.28 32.31 -29.27
N LEU A 77 9.89 33.52 -29.68
CA LEU A 77 8.56 34.14 -29.58
C LEU A 77 7.54 33.78 -30.68
N GLN A 78 6.26 33.86 -30.26
CA GLN A 78 4.98 34.29 -30.89
C GLN A 78 4.99 34.74 -32.37
N THR A 79 3.96 34.50 -33.20
CA THR A 79 2.68 35.28 -33.36
C THR A 79 1.67 34.53 -34.33
N PRO A 80 0.44 35.01 -34.68
CA PRO A 80 -0.85 34.52 -34.14
C PRO A 80 -1.91 33.97 -35.16
N LEU A 81 -2.86 33.18 -34.60
CA LEU A 81 -4.31 33.01 -34.89
C LEU A 81 -4.87 32.85 -36.32
N THR A 82 -5.54 31.70 -36.58
CA THR A 82 -6.86 31.64 -37.25
C THR A 82 -7.63 30.37 -36.79
N PRO A 83 -8.96 30.42 -36.52
CA PRO A 83 -9.67 29.34 -35.84
C PRO A 83 -10.39 28.34 -36.77
N SER A 84 -10.62 27.15 -36.20
CA SER A 84 -11.63 26.12 -36.50
C SER A 84 -11.52 25.34 -37.82
N LEU A 85 -11.21 24.05 -37.71
CA LEU A 85 -12.23 22.98 -37.70
C LEU A 85 -11.77 21.90 -36.71
N GLN A 86 -12.70 21.47 -35.86
CA GLN A 86 -12.50 20.51 -34.80
C GLN A 86 -12.27 19.13 -35.42
N ASP A 87 -11.04 18.62 -35.33
CA ASP A 87 -10.84 17.18 -35.23
C ASP A 87 -11.34 16.78 -33.84
N GLU A 88 -12.54 16.23 -33.76
CA GLU A 88 -12.88 15.35 -32.65
C GLU A 88 -12.01 14.11 -32.80
N ALA A 89 -10.79 14.19 -32.27
CA ALA A 89 -10.01 13.01 -31.96
C ALA A 89 -10.83 12.24 -30.94
N GLU A 90 -11.51 11.18 -31.39
CA GLU A 90 -11.96 10.10 -30.53
C GLU A 90 -10.77 9.75 -29.64
N VAL A 91 -10.86 10.09 -28.35
CA VAL A 91 -9.90 9.62 -27.37
C VAL A 91 -10.20 8.14 -27.26
N GLU A 92 -9.51 7.32 -28.06
CA GLU A 92 -9.48 5.88 -27.85
C GLU A 92 -9.04 5.68 -26.40
N ASP A 93 -9.96 5.23 -25.54
CA ASP A 93 -9.67 4.93 -24.15
C ASP A 93 -8.54 3.89 -24.13
N GLU A 94 -7.34 4.35 -23.77
CA GLU A 94 -6.16 3.50 -23.83
C GLU A 94 -6.29 2.35 -22.81
N ASP A 95 -5.96 1.12 -23.22
CA ASP A 95 -6.19 -0.10 -22.42
C ASP A 95 -5.59 -0.08 -21.00
N ASP A 96 -4.49 0.66 -20.82
CA ASP A 96 -3.70 0.81 -19.59
C ASP A 96 -4.03 2.09 -18.81
N SER A 97 -5.02 2.87 -19.23
CA SER A 97 -5.51 4.08 -18.53
C SER A 97 -5.98 3.82 -17.10
N CYS A 98 -6.30 2.56 -16.76
CA CYS A 98 -6.68 2.18 -15.39
C CYS A 98 -5.48 2.03 -14.45
N LEU A 99 -4.25 2.01 -14.95
CA LEU A 99 -3.05 1.94 -14.12
C LEU A 99 -2.78 3.31 -13.49
N PRO A 100 -2.33 3.36 -12.23
CA PRO A 100 -2.03 4.63 -11.59
C PRO A 100 -0.71 5.21 -12.15
N PRO A 101 -0.55 6.54 -12.17
CA PRO A 101 0.60 7.19 -12.79
C PRO A 101 1.88 7.07 -11.96
N ASP A 102 1.76 6.97 -10.64
CA ASP A 102 2.88 6.93 -9.69
C ASP A 102 2.52 6.14 -8.42
N LEU A 103 3.46 6.07 -7.47
CA LEU A 103 3.27 5.34 -6.21
C LEU A 103 2.15 5.96 -5.36
N GLU A 104 2.08 7.28 -5.27
CA GLU A 104 1.04 7.97 -4.50
C GLU A 104 -0.35 7.74 -5.12
N GLY A 105 -0.45 7.81 -6.45
CA GLY A 105 -1.64 7.48 -7.22
C GLY A 105 -2.07 6.04 -7.01
N ALA A 106 -1.12 5.09 -6.95
CA ALA A 106 -1.42 3.70 -6.63
C ALA A 106 -1.99 3.55 -5.21
N VAL A 107 -1.46 4.30 -4.25
CA VAL A 107 -1.96 4.33 -2.87
C VAL A 107 -3.38 4.90 -2.80
N ARG A 108 -3.63 6.06 -3.43
CA ARG A 108 -4.96 6.68 -3.51
C ARG A 108 -5.97 5.75 -4.20
N GLN A 109 -5.62 5.18 -5.35
CA GLN A 109 -6.46 4.24 -6.08
C GLN A 109 -6.77 2.99 -5.26
N SER A 110 -5.77 2.46 -4.53
CA SER A 110 -5.97 1.31 -3.64
C SER A 110 -6.92 1.60 -2.48
N SER A 111 -6.88 2.83 -1.97
CA SER A 111 -7.80 3.30 -0.93
C SER A 111 -9.22 3.42 -1.44
N GLN A 112 -9.41 3.99 -2.64
CA GLN A 112 -10.72 4.09 -3.28
C GLN A 112 -11.31 2.70 -3.54
N ALA A 113 -10.52 1.74 -4.01
CA ALA A 113 -10.94 0.36 -4.19
C ALA A 113 -11.38 -0.30 -2.87
N ALA A 114 -10.62 -0.06 -1.78
CA ALA A 114 -10.98 -0.54 -0.46
C ALA A 114 -12.26 0.11 0.08
N ALA A 115 -12.42 1.42 -0.10
CA ALA A 115 -13.63 2.16 0.28
C ALA A 115 -14.87 1.60 -0.43
N LEU A 116 -14.80 1.44 -1.76
CA LEU A 116 -15.88 0.87 -2.56
C LEU A 116 -16.25 -0.56 -2.11
N PHE A 117 -15.24 -1.38 -1.79
CA PHE A 117 -15.47 -2.73 -1.28
C PHE A 117 -16.15 -2.73 0.09
N VAL A 118 -15.75 -1.84 1.01
CA VAL A 118 -16.39 -1.73 2.32
C VAL A 118 -17.82 -1.21 2.19
N SER A 119 -18.04 -0.17 1.39
CA SER A 119 -19.36 0.42 1.13
C SER A 119 -20.32 -0.57 0.44
N SER A 120 -19.81 -1.56 -0.28
CA SER A 120 -20.62 -2.66 -0.85
C SER A 120 -20.90 -3.81 0.14
N GLY A 121 -20.49 -3.67 1.40
CA GLY A 121 -20.70 -4.68 2.47
C GLY A 121 -19.54 -5.66 2.62
N GLY A 122 -18.40 -5.42 1.98
CA GLY A 122 -17.19 -6.23 2.12
C GLY A 122 -16.53 -6.09 3.49
N MET A 123 -16.20 -7.23 4.12
CA MET A 123 -15.73 -7.26 5.52
C MET A 123 -14.24 -7.49 5.70
N ARG A 124 -13.57 -8.16 4.76
CA ARG A 124 -12.16 -8.52 4.86
C ARG A 124 -11.44 -8.19 3.57
N ALA A 125 -10.62 -7.15 3.60
CA ALA A 125 -9.90 -6.64 2.43
C ALA A 125 -8.38 -6.71 2.62
N ILE A 126 -7.67 -7.00 1.54
CA ILE A 126 -6.21 -6.87 1.44
C ILE A 126 -5.89 -5.95 0.27
N VAL A 127 -4.99 -5.00 0.53
CA VAL A 127 -4.34 -4.18 -0.50
C VAL A 127 -2.88 -4.62 -0.59
N GLU A 128 -2.44 -5.05 -1.78
CA GLU A 128 -1.07 -5.50 -2.05
C GLU A 128 -0.39 -4.57 -3.07
N LEU A 129 0.65 -3.88 -2.64
CA LEU A 129 1.45 -2.98 -3.48
C LEU A 129 2.86 -3.57 -3.60
N LEU A 130 3.04 -4.50 -4.54
CA LEU A 130 4.31 -5.17 -4.81
C LEU A 130 5.16 -4.33 -5.78
N ILE A 131 5.34 -3.07 -5.41
CA ILE A 131 6.09 -2.07 -6.16
C ILE A 131 7.49 -1.97 -5.52
N PRO A 132 8.60 -2.12 -6.28
CA PRO A 132 9.96 -2.19 -5.72
C PRO A 132 10.30 -1.09 -4.71
N GLN A 133 9.89 0.15 -4.96
CA GLN A 133 10.18 1.30 -4.08
C GLN A 133 9.55 1.12 -2.72
N LEU A 134 8.32 0.61 -2.65
CA LEU A 134 7.64 0.36 -1.38
C LEU A 134 8.33 -0.76 -0.58
N GLN A 135 9.10 -1.64 -1.23
CA GLN A 135 9.94 -2.65 -0.57
C GLN A 135 11.24 -2.05 -0.02
N PHE A 136 11.77 -1.01 -0.65
CA PHE A 136 12.93 -0.26 -0.13
C PHE A 136 12.54 0.69 1.00
N LEU A 137 11.27 1.09 1.11
CA LEU A 137 10.81 1.97 2.19
C LEU A 137 10.82 1.31 3.59
N ASP A 138 11.10 0.00 3.68
CA ASP A 138 11.25 -0.68 4.98
C ASP A 138 12.68 -0.57 5.55
N ASP A 139 13.65 -0.13 4.75
CA ASP A 139 15.04 0.07 5.19
C ASP A 139 15.17 1.23 6.19
N GLU A 140 16.18 1.15 7.06
CA GLU A 140 16.45 2.19 8.06
C GLU A 140 16.65 3.56 7.39
N GLY A 141 15.73 4.49 7.66
CA GLY A 141 15.76 5.86 7.12
C GLY A 141 14.65 6.18 6.12
N ALA A 142 14.04 5.17 5.48
CA ALA A 142 12.99 5.36 4.47
C ALA A 142 11.55 5.16 5.02
N GLN A 143 11.43 4.67 6.25
CA GLN A 143 10.14 4.41 6.93
C GLN A 143 9.23 5.63 7.04
N VAL A 144 9.78 6.85 7.06
CA VAL A 144 8.98 8.08 7.13
C VAL A 144 8.05 8.18 5.92
N GLU A 145 8.56 7.88 4.72
CA GLU A 145 7.78 7.93 3.49
C GLU A 145 6.69 6.87 3.47
N LEU A 146 6.98 5.66 3.95
CA LEU A 146 5.98 4.59 4.12
C LEU A 146 4.81 5.05 5.00
N TRP A 147 5.12 5.74 6.10
CA TRP A 147 4.10 6.28 6.98
C TRP A 147 3.27 7.38 6.32
N GLU A 148 3.89 8.32 5.62
CA GLU A 148 3.13 9.35 4.88
C GLU A 148 2.22 8.73 3.82
N LEU A 149 2.68 7.70 3.09
CA LEU A 149 1.83 6.95 2.16
C LEU A 149 0.66 6.25 2.89
N SER A 150 0.91 5.65 4.07
CA SER A 150 -0.16 5.05 4.87
C SER A 150 -1.20 6.08 5.34
N LYS A 151 -0.77 7.32 5.62
CA LYS A 151 -1.69 8.43 5.95
C LYS A 151 -2.55 8.81 4.75
N ILE A 152 -1.96 8.91 3.54
CA ILE A 152 -2.70 9.18 2.30
C ILE A 152 -3.76 8.10 2.07
N PHE A 153 -3.42 6.83 2.29
CA PHE A 153 -4.38 5.73 2.24
C PHE A 153 -5.53 5.94 3.24
N LEU A 154 -5.22 6.20 4.51
CA LEU A 154 -6.23 6.36 5.56
C LEU A 154 -7.15 7.56 5.31
N ASP A 155 -6.60 8.71 4.93
CA ASP A 155 -7.37 9.92 4.66
C ASP A 155 -8.31 9.71 3.46
N THR A 156 -7.80 9.13 2.37
CA THR A 156 -8.61 8.81 1.18
C THR A 156 -9.71 7.79 1.50
N LEU A 157 -9.45 6.86 2.42
CA LEU A 157 -10.43 5.85 2.84
C LEU A 157 -11.56 6.48 3.64
N ILE A 158 -11.23 7.38 4.56
CA ILE A 158 -12.21 8.14 5.35
C ILE A 158 -13.10 8.98 4.44
N GLU A 159 -12.50 9.69 3.47
CA GLU A 159 -13.23 10.47 2.48
C GLU A 159 -14.17 9.59 1.64
N GLY A 160 -13.71 8.42 1.18
CA GLY A 160 -14.50 7.54 0.32
C GLY A 160 -15.57 6.70 1.02
N THR A 161 -15.47 6.52 2.34
CA THR A 161 -16.45 5.75 3.14
C THR A 161 -17.38 6.64 3.96
N GLU A 162 -17.01 7.92 4.16
CA GLU A 162 -17.67 8.85 5.08
C GLU A 162 -17.71 8.37 6.55
N CYS A 163 -16.95 7.32 6.88
CA CYS A 163 -16.86 6.76 8.23
C CYS A 163 -16.00 7.63 9.14
N GLN A 164 -16.54 8.01 10.30
CA GLN A 164 -15.84 8.89 11.25
C GLN A 164 -14.97 8.14 12.26
N ARG A 165 -15.18 6.82 12.42
CA ARG A 165 -14.50 6.00 13.44
C ARG A 165 -13.59 4.95 12.82
N VAL A 166 -12.67 5.42 11.97
CA VAL A 166 -11.60 4.59 11.43
C VAL A 166 -10.48 4.44 12.46
N LYS A 167 -10.04 3.20 12.69
CA LYS A 167 -8.94 2.83 13.57
C LYS A 167 -7.76 2.33 12.75
N ALA A 168 -6.64 3.04 12.81
CA ALA A 168 -5.37 2.61 12.24
C ALA A 168 -4.53 1.86 13.30
N ILE A 169 -4.20 0.61 13.01
CA ILE A 169 -3.35 -0.24 13.83
C ILE A 169 -1.97 -0.36 13.16
N PHE A 170 -0.95 0.19 13.82
CA PHE A 170 0.44 0.17 13.37
C PHE A 170 1.19 -1.06 13.91
N PRO A 171 2.35 -1.41 13.31
CA PRO A 171 3.10 -2.63 13.68
C PRO A 171 3.45 -2.73 15.16
N ASP A 172 3.91 -1.63 15.76
CA ASP A 172 4.35 -1.59 17.14
C ASP A 172 3.97 -0.28 17.84
N ALA A 173 4.14 -0.28 19.17
CA ALA A 173 3.76 0.85 20.01
C ALA A 173 4.61 2.11 19.76
N GLY A 174 5.87 1.94 19.35
CA GLY A 174 6.77 3.03 18.99
C GLY A 174 6.31 3.75 17.74
N ALA A 175 6.02 3.00 16.66
CA ALA A 175 5.44 3.56 15.44
C ALA A 175 4.11 4.30 15.72
N ALA A 176 3.18 3.66 16.45
CA ALA A 176 1.90 4.27 16.79
C ALA A 176 2.05 5.58 17.59
N ALA A 177 2.94 5.59 18.60
CA ALA A 177 3.19 6.77 19.42
C ALA A 177 3.85 7.91 18.64
N LEU A 178 4.84 7.59 17.79
CA LEU A 178 5.52 8.55 16.93
C LEU A 178 4.54 9.24 15.98
N LEU A 179 3.72 8.46 15.28
CA LEU A 179 2.78 8.98 14.29
C LEU A 179 1.64 9.76 14.94
N LYS A 180 1.15 9.32 16.09
CA LYS A 180 0.18 10.08 16.90
C LYS A 180 0.73 11.44 17.33
N TYR A 181 2.03 11.54 17.62
CA TYR A 181 2.66 12.82 17.96
C TYR A 181 2.81 13.73 16.73
N ARG A 182 3.15 13.16 15.56
CA ARG A 182 3.37 13.90 14.31
C ARG A 182 2.07 14.38 13.67
N TRP A 183 1.07 13.52 13.53
CA TRP A 183 -0.19 13.79 12.81
C TRP A 183 -1.31 14.18 13.78
N LYS A 184 -1.23 15.40 14.31
CA LYS A 184 -2.23 15.94 15.25
C LYS A 184 -3.58 16.25 14.61
N ASP A 185 -3.59 16.35 13.28
CA ASP A 185 -4.71 16.59 12.39
C ASP A 185 -5.32 15.30 11.85
N ALA A 186 -4.83 14.11 12.24
CA ALA A 186 -5.35 12.85 11.76
C ALA A 186 -6.84 12.65 12.13
N MET A 187 -7.64 12.27 11.13
CA MET A 187 -9.07 12.00 11.28
C MET A 187 -9.38 10.55 11.71
N PHE A 188 -8.34 9.76 12.00
CA PHE A 188 -8.42 8.38 12.48
C PHE A 188 -7.81 8.22 13.87
N ARG A 189 -8.17 7.13 14.54
CA ARG A 189 -7.61 6.75 15.84
C ARG A 189 -6.36 5.89 15.65
N PHE A 190 -5.38 6.08 16.51
CA PHE A 190 -4.14 5.30 16.52
C PHE A 190 -4.24 4.13 17.51
N ALA A 191 -3.71 2.97 17.11
CA ALA A 191 -3.43 1.81 17.97
C ALA A 191 -2.20 1.05 17.45
N SER A 192 -1.73 0.09 18.24
CA SER A 192 -0.63 -0.81 17.91
C SER A 192 -1.10 -2.26 17.94
N LEU A 193 -0.52 -3.13 17.10
CA LEU A 193 -0.74 -4.58 17.19
C LEU A 193 -0.31 -5.17 18.53
N SER A 194 0.60 -4.48 19.24
CA SER A 194 1.09 -4.87 20.56
C SER A 194 0.20 -4.38 21.72
N ASP A 195 -0.85 -3.60 21.44
CA ASP A 195 -1.77 -3.13 22.48
C ASP A 195 -2.59 -4.28 23.05
N ARG A 196 -2.91 -4.22 24.35
CA ARG A 196 -3.78 -5.22 24.99
C ARG A 196 -5.18 -5.26 24.40
N LYS A 197 -5.68 -4.10 23.96
CA LYS A 197 -6.99 -3.90 23.37
C LYS A 197 -6.87 -2.89 22.20
N PRO A 198 -6.42 -3.34 21.01
CA PRO A 198 -6.15 -2.45 19.88
C PRO A 198 -7.42 -1.94 19.19
N VAL A 199 -8.56 -2.59 19.45
CA VAL A 199 -9.86 -2.29 18.86
C VAL A 199 -10.88 -2.00 19.96
N GLU A 200 -11.59 -0.90 19.83
CA GLU A 200 -12.72 -0.51 20.68
C GLU A 200 -14.06 -0.93 20.06
N SER A 201 -15.14 -0.96 20.85
CA SER A 201 -16.45 -1.43 20.36
C SER A 201 -17.14 -0.46 19.39
N ASP A 202 -16.77 0.82 19.42
CA ASP A 202 -17.36 1.86 18.58
C ASP A 202 -16.58 2.13 17.29
N ASP A 203 -15.43 1.48 17.08
CA ASP A 203 -14.69 1.58 15.82
C ASP A 203 -15.52 0.97 14.68
N GLU A 204 -15.64 1.68 13.56
CA GLU A 204 -16.45 1.28 12.39
C GLU A 204 -15.63 0.48 11.38
N ILE A 205 -14.41 0.96 11.06
CA ILE A 205 -13.48 0.32 10.14
C ILE A 205 -12.13 0.20 10.84
N VAL A 206 -11.50 -0.97 10.74
CA VAL A 206 -10.15 -1.20 11.24
C VAL A 206 -9.20 -1.39 10.07
N VAL A 207 -8.09 -0.65 10.08
CA VAL A 207 -7.02 -0.74 9.08
C VAL A 207 -5.73 -1.17 9.78
N MET A 208 -5.18 -2.31 9.38
CA MET A 208 -3.84 -2.74 9.80
C MET A 208 -2.81 -2.28 8.77
N VAL A 209 -1.83 -1.50 9.22
CA VAL A 209 -0.80 -0.91 8.38
C VAL A 209 0.43 -1.81 8.41
N VAL A 210 0.76 -2.41 7.26
CA VAL A 210 1.95 -3.23 7.03
C VAL A 210 2.20 -4.30 8.11
N PRO A 211 1.20 -5.15 8.44
CA PRO A 211 1.43 -6.22 9.40
C PRO A 211 2.39 -7.28 8.82
N ASP A 212 3.42 -7.63 9.59
CA ASP A 212 4.46 -8.60 9.25
C ASP A 212 4.18 -10.01 9.80
N TYR A 213 4.83 -11.03 9.24
CA TYR A 213 4.65 -12.45 9.55
C TYR A 213 4.85 -12.81 11.02
N GLN A 214 5.65 -12.02 11.76
CA GLN A 214 5.84 -12.20 13.20
C GLN A 214 4.59 -11.86 14.01
N MET A 215 3.73 -11.00 13.46
CA MET A 215 2.52 -10.49 14.12
C MET A 215 1.25 -11.25 13.75
N LEU A 216 1.36 -12.36 13.00
CA LEU A 216 0.21 -13.13 12.51
C LEU A 216 -0.79 -13.48 13.61
N GLU A 217 -0.33 -13.92 14.79
CA GLU A 217 -1.21 -14.31 15.89
C GLU A 217 -2.10 -13.13 16.35
N TYR A 218 -1.52 -11.93 16.43
CA TYR A 218 -2.26 -10.71 16.76
C TYR A 218 -3.28 -10.36 15.66
N VAL A 219 -2.88 -10.49 14.40
CA VAL A 219 -3.76 -10.25 13.24
C VAL A 219 -4.95 -11.20 13.25
N GLU A 220 -4.72 -12.51 13.45
CA GLU A 220 -5.77 -13.52 13.53
C GLU A 220 -6.75 -13.27 14.69
N LYS A 221 -6.22 -12.88 15.85
CA LYS A 221 -7.02 -12.54 17.03
C LYS A 221 -7.91 -11.33 16.77
N ILE A 222 -7.37 -10.26 16.17
CA ILE A 222 -8.13 -9.05 15.85
C ILE A 222 -9.17 -9.34 14.77
N ALA A 223 -8.82 -10.06 13.71
CA ALA A 223 -9.76 -10.46 12.66
C ALA A 223 -10.92 -11.30 13.22
N SER A 224 -10.64 -12.20 14.15
CA SER A 224 -11.67 -12.99 14.85
C SER A 224 -12.57 -12.09 15.70
N ASN A 225 -12.00 -11.15 16.47
CA ASN A 225 -12.77 -10.21 17.29
C ASN A 225 -13.68 -9.29 16.47
N LEU A 226 -13.25 -8.90 15.27
CA LEU A 226 -14.02 -8.05 14.34
C LEU A 226 -15.12 -8.81 13.61
N SER A 227 -15.08 -10.15 13.63
CA SER A 227 -16.11 -10.99 13.01
C SER A 227 -17.28 -11.30 13.96
N ASN A 228 -17.21 -10.84 15.21
CA ASN A 228 -18.30 -10.93 16.17
C ASN A 228 -19.46 -10.01 15.77
N ASP A 229 -20.66 -10.26 16.30
CA ASP A 229 -21.87 -9.49 15.98
C ASP A 229 -21.90 -8.12 16.70
N PRO A 230 -22.04 -6.97 15.98
CA PRO A 230 -22.08 -6.83 14.52
C PRO A 230 -20.68 -6.87 13.88
N PRO A 231 -20.52 -7.53 12.71
CA PRO A 231 -19.24 -7.66 12.05
C PRO A 231 -18.73 -6.29 11.57
N ARG A 232 -17.42 -6.10 11.63
CA ARG A 232 -16.78 -4.84 11.27
C ARG A 232 -15.70 -5.04 10.21
N PRO A 233 -15.66 -4.18 9.19
CA PRO A 233 -14.64 -4.24 8.15
C PRO A 233 -13.21 -4.18 8.70
N LEU A 234 -12.38 -5.12 8.23
CA LEU A 234 -10.95 -5.16 8.43
C LEU A 234 -10.23 -5.04 7.08
N ILE A 235 -9.39 -4.03 6.96
CA ILE A 235 -8.51 -3.82 5.80
C ILE A 235 -7.06 -4.04 6.25
N MET A 236 -6.32 -4.90 5.56
CA MET A 236 -4.87 -4.97 5.71
C MET A 236 -4.21 -4.24 4.53
N TRP A 237 -3.46 -3.18 4.84
CA TRP A 237 -2.72 -2.43 3.86
C TRP A 237 -1.28 -2.92 3.78
N ASN A 238 -0.90 -3.44 2.62
CA ASN A 238 0.40 -4.04 2.29
C ASN A 238 0.92 -5.07 3.32
N PRO A 239 0.15 -6.12 3.67
CA PRO A 239 0.57 -7.12 4.65
C PRO A 239 1.73 -8.01 4.14
N ARG A 240 2.63 -8.39 5.06
CA ARG A 240 3.78 -9.29 4.82
C ARG A 240 3.70 -10.55 5.67
N LEU A 241 2.53 -11.19 5.67
CA LEU A 241 2.20 -12.26 6.61
C LEU A 241 2.80 -13.64 6.25
N ILE A 242 3.50 -13.74 5.13
CA ILE A 242 4.23 -14.93 4.69
C ILE A 242 5.71 -14.60 4.67
N SER A 243 6.52 -15.44 5.31
CA SER A 243 7.98 -15.37 5.22
C SER A 243 8.47 -16.56 4.40
N GLU A 244 9.33 -16.28 3.42
CA GLU A 244 10.05 -17.29 2.65
C GLU A 244 11.29 -17.79 3.40
N ASP A 245 11.96 -16.89 4.13
CA ASP A 245 13.24 -17.14 4.80
C ASP A 245 13.12 -17.85 6.14
N VAL A 246 11.99 -17.69 6.83
CA VAL A 246 11.77 -18.39 8.10
C VAL A 246 11.34 -19.83 7.80
N GLY A 247 12.10 -20.80 8.32
CA GLY A 247 11.85 -22.24 8.24
C GLY A 247 10.60 -22.71 9.01
N VAL A 248 9.46 -22.04 8.81
CA VAL A 248 8.18 -22.43 9.41
C VAL A 248 7.71 -23.75 8.79
N GLY A 249 7.34 -24.70 9.64
CA GLY A 249 6.83 -26.00 9.22
C GLY A 249 5.63 -25.87 8.26
N VAL A 250 5.45 -26.87 7.39
CA VAL A 250 4.41 -26.90 6.34
C VAL A 250 3.00 -26.58 6.87
N ASN A 251 2.68 -27.00 8.09
CA ASN A 251 1.38 -26.75 8.72
C ASN A 251 1.14 -25.26 9.00
N VAL A 252 2.16 -24.53 9.47
CA VAL A 252 2.05 -23.09 9.74
C VAL A 252 1.88 -22.31 8.44
N ARG A 253 2.61 -22.70 7.38
CA ARG A 253 2.43 -22.11 6.05
C ARG A 253 1.03 -22.36 5.49
N LYS A 254 0.47 -23.56 5.68
CA LYS A 254 -0.91 -23.88 5.29
C LYS A 254 -1.92 -23.06 6.08
N LEU A 255 -1.76 -22.94 7.40
CA LEU A 255 -2.65 -22.14 8.25
C LEU A 255 -2.66 -20.67 7.83
N ARG A 256 -1.47 -20.09 7.59
CA ARG A 256 -1.31 -18.73 7.05
C ARG A 256 -2.06 -18.56 5.74
N ARG A 257 -1.86 -19.48 4.79
CA ARG A 257 -2.52 -19.43 3.48
C ARG A 257 -4.04 -19.55 3.62
N TYR A 258 -4.53 -20.39 4.52
CA TYR A 258 -5.96 -20.52 4.81
C TYR A 258 -6.53 -19.23 5.41
N PHE A 259 -5.86 -18.63 6.41
CA PHE A 259 -6.29 -17.36 6.98
C PHE A 259 -6.36 -16.24 5.93
N LEU A 260 -5.30 -16.06 5.14
CA LEU A 260 -5.25 -15.04 4.08
C LEU A 260 -6.30 -15.30 2.99
N SER A 261 -6.66 -16.56 2.71
CA SER A 261 -7.71 -16.89 1.74
C SER A 261 -9.10 -16.40 2.17
N THR A 262 -9.30 -16.03 3.44
CA THR A 262 -10.55 -15.43 3.93
C THR A 262 -10.69 -13.94 3.60
N PHE A 263 -9.65 -13.31 3.05
CA PHE A 263 -9.66 -11.91 2.64
C PHE A 263 -9.82 -11.80 1.13
N THR A 264 -10.54 -10.77 0.71
CA THR A 264 -10.59 -10.37 -0.70
C THR A 264 -9.41 -9.44 -0.98
N SER A 265 -8.54 -9.81 -1.91
CA SER A 265 -7.52 -8.88 -2.44
C SER A 265 -8.26 -7.82 -3.24
N VAL A 266 -8.47 -6.62 -2.68
CA VAL A 266 -9.26 -5.53 -3.29
C VAL A 266 -8.43 -4.70 -4.25
N TYR A 267 -7.13 -4.65 -4.02
CA TYR A 267 -6.18 -3.99 -4.88
C TYR A 267 -4.88 -4.78 -4.92
N TYR A 268 -4.32 -4.95 -6.12
CA TYR A 268 -3.05 -5.62 -6.33
C TYR A 268 -2.29 -4.92 -7.46
N MET A 269 -1.05 -4.55 -7.22
CA MET A 269 -0.18 -4.02 -8.27
C MET A 269 1.20 -4.66 -8.15
N ARG A 270 1.65 -5.30 -9.23
CA ARG A 270 2.99 -5.86 -9.35
C ARG A 270 3.57 -5.56 -10.73
N PRO A 271 4.45 -4.56 -10.86
CA PRO A 271 5.28 -4.39 -12.04
C PRO A 271 6.19 -5.62 -12.24
N MET A 272 6.43 -6.00 -13.49
CA MET A 272 7.30 -7.11 -13.88
C MET A 272 8.23 -6.67 -15.03
N PRO A 273 9.33 -7.40 -15.31
CA PRO A 273 10.25 -7.01 -16.39
C PRO A 273 9.62 -6.85 -17.77
N PHE A 274 8.55 -7.60 -18.04
CA PHE A 274 7.89 -7.68 -19.36
C PHE A 274 6.42 -7.19 -19.34
N GLY A 275 5.97 -6.58 -18.24
CA GLY A 275 4.56 -6.27 -18.06
C GLY A 275 4.18 -5.89 -16.64
N ALA A 276 2.89 -6.03 -16.31
CA ALA A 276 2.39 -5.82 -14.95
C ALA A 276 1.18 -6.70 -14.66
N ILE A 277 0.99 -7.07 -13.40
CA ILE A 277 -0.26 -7.68 -12.91
C ILE A 277 -0.97 -6.63 -12.07
N PHE A 278 -2.23 -6.40 -12.39
CA PHE A 278 -3.04 -5.35 -11.78
C PHE A 278 -4.41 -5.89 -11.39
N ARG A 279 -4.93 -5.39 -10.27
CA ARG A 279 -6.32 -5.56 -9.87
C ARG A 279 -6.76 -4.33 -9.10
N CYS A 280 -7.94 -3.84 -9.40
CA CYS A 280 -8.60 -2.76 -8.67
C CYS A 280 -10.09 -3.07 -8.57
N TYR A 281 -10.61 -3.29 -7.36
CA TYR A 281 -12.04 -3.56 -7.13
C TYR A 281 -12.91 -2.39 -7.64
N PRO A 282 -14.03 -2.65 -8.33
CA PRO A 282 -14.68 -3.94 -8.58
C PRO A 282 -14.20 -4.70 -9.83
N GLY A 283 -13.17 -4.20 -10.51
CA GLY A 283 -12.62 -4.79 -11.74
C GLY A 283 -11.96 -6.15 -11.56
N LEU A 284 -11.77 -6.82 -12.70
CA LEU A 284 -11.10 -8.10 -12.82
C LEU A 284 -9.58 -7.98 -12.60
N TRP A 285 -8.93 -9.13 -12.45
CA TRP A 285 -7.48 -9.20 -12.55
C TRP A 285 -7.08 -8.97 -14.00
N LYS A 286 -6.06 -8.15 -14.22
CA LYS A 286 -5.54 -7.81 -15.54
C LYS A 286 -4.05 -8.13 -15.58
N VAL A 287 -3.63 -8.73 -16.68
CA VAL A 287 -2.21 -8.89 -17.03
C VAL A 287 -1.93 -7.99 -18.22
N PHE A 288 -0.97 -7.11 -18.03
CA PHE A 288 -0.48 -6.16 -19.01
C PHE A 288 0.87 -6.64 -19.55
N SER A 289 1.11 -6.49 -20.84
CA SER A 289 2.42 -6.69 -21.47
C SER A 289 3.01 -5.36 -21.94
N ASP A 290 4.33 -5.28 -22.01
CA ASP A 290 5.01 -4.09 -22.54
C ASP A 290 4.62 -3.83 -24.00
N ASP A 291 4.24 -2.59 -24.31
CA ASP A 291 4.03 -2.17 -25.69
C ASP A 291 5.38 -2.02 -26.39
N LYS A 292 5.66 -2.90 -27.35
CA LYS A 292 6.92 -2.91 -28.12
C LYS A 292 7.02 -1.73 -29.10
N ASN A 293 5.88 -1.16 -29.49
CA ASN A 293 5.82 -0.07 -30.46
C ASN A 293 5.79 1.30 -29.77
N ARG A 294 5.25 1.37 -28.55
CA ARG A 294 5.17 2.59 -27.74
C ARG A 294 5.94 2.42 -26.43
N PRO A 295 7.17 2.98 -26.33
CA PRO A 295 7.90 2.99 -25.08
C PRO A 295 7.06 3.58 -23.96
N ASN A 296 7.21 3.05 -22.75
CA ASN A 296 6.50 3.51 -21.56
C ASN A 296 4.98 3.34 -21.58
N ARG A 297 4.49 2.33 -22.30
CA ARG A 297 3.08 1.96 -22.37
C ARG A 297 2.90 0.46 -22.19
N TYR A 298 1.69 0.07 -21.77
CA TYR A 298 1.29 -1.32 -21.69
C TYR A 298 0.13 -1.62 -22.64
N LEU A 299 0.00 -2.89 -23.00
CA LEU A 299 -1.15 -3.46 -23.70
C LEU A 299 -1.84 -4.46 -22.77
N LEU A 300 -3.16 -4.47 -22.75
CA LEU A 300 -3.91 -5.47 -21.99
C LEU A 300 -3.76 -6.83 -22.67
N ALA A 301 -3.03 -7.74 -22.03
CA ALA A 301 -2.80 -9.08 -22.58
C ALA A 301 -3.99 -10.01 -22.30
N LYS A 302 -4.50 -10.01 -21.05
CA LYS A 302 -5.61 -10.88 -20.63
C LYS A 302 -6.25 -10.42 -19.33
N GLU A 303 -7.54 -10.72 -19.17
CA GLU A 303 -8.29 -10.57 -17.93
C GLU A 303 -8.59 -11.92 -17.27
N PHE A 304 -8.65 -11.94 -15.94
CA PHE A 304 -8.90 -13.11 -15.12
C PHE A 304 -9.89 -12.80 -13.98
N ILE A 305 -10.72 -13.80 -13.65
CA ILE A 305 -11.68 -13.69 -12.53
C ILE A 305 -10.94 -13.83 -11.19
N SER A 306 -9.90 -14.67 -11.16
CA SER A 306 -9.03 -14.92 -10.01
C SER A 306 -7.60 -14.44 -10.27
N ARG A 307 -6.78 -14.40 -9.21
CA ARG A 307 -5.35 -14.09 -9.33
C ARG A 307 -4.71 -15.07 -10.33
N PRO A 308 -4.02 -14.58 -11.39
CA PRO A 308 -3.33 -15.45 -12.33
C PRO A 308 -2.21 -16.21 -11.63
N ASP A 309 -2.07 -17.50 -11.95
CA ASP A 309 -1.01 -18.33 -11.41
C ASP A 309 0.25 -18.32 -12.30
N THR A 310 1.27 -19.10 -11.93
CA THR A 310 2.53 -19.15 -12.69
C THR A 310 2.31 -19.66 -14.11
N GLU A 311 1.47 -20.68 -14.29
CA GLU A 311 1.19 -21.28 -15.60
C GLU A 311 0.48 -20.27 -16.52
N ASP A 312 -0.50 -19.53 -15.98
CA ASP A 312 -1.20 -18.47 -16.69
C ASP A 312 -0.23 -17.39 -17.21
N LEU A 313 0.73 -17.00 -16.37
CA LEU A 313 1.75 -16.01 -16.73
C LEU A 313 2.74 -16.55 -17.75
N GLU A 314 3.16 -17.82 -17.63
CA GLU A 314 4.04 -18.48 -18.60
C GLU A 314 3.40 -18.59 -19.98
N ILE A 315 2.10 -18.84 -20.07
CA ILE A 315 1.38 -18.87 -21.36
C ILE A 315 1.41 -17.49 -22.03
N ILE A 316 1.20 -16.42 -21.26
CA ILE A 316 1.18 -15.04 -21.77
C ILE A 316 2.60 -14.61 -22.20
N PHE A 317 3.60 -14.76 -21.33
CA PHE A 317 4.95 -14.22 -21.55
C PHE A 317 5.91 -15.19 -22.24
N GLY A 318 5.78 -16.51 -22.03
CA GLY A 318 6.64 -17.53 -22.64
C GLY A 318 6.47 -17.62 -24.17
N SER A 319 5.32 -17.18 -24.67
CA SER A 319 5.06 -17.00 -26.10
C SER A 319 5.88 -15.85 -26.73
N GLU A 320 6.31 -14.88 -25.93
CA GLU A 320 7.06 -13.71 -26.38
C GLU A 320 8.57 -13.95 -26.46
N GLU A 321 9.12 -14.76 -25.54
CA GLU A 321 10.53 -15.18 -25.57
C GLU A 321 10.84 -16.04 -26.79
N GLN A 322 9.93 -16.94 -27.18
CA GLN A 322 10.14 -17.74 -28.38
C GLN A 322 10.12 -16.87 -29.64
N LYS A 323 9.27 -15.83 -29.73
CA LYS A 323 9.24 -14.94 -30.91
C LYS A 323 10.47 -14.04 -31.06
N SER A 324 11.19 -13.71 -29.99
CA SER A 324 12.41 -12.89 -30.08
C SER A 324 13.65 -13.70 -30.48
N GLU A 325 13.70 -14.99 -30.17
CA GLU A 325 14.78 -15.91 -30.59
C GLU A 325 14.50 -16.61 -31.94
N GLN A 326 13.24 -16.70 -32.37
CA GLN A 326 12.84 -17.35 -33.62
C GLN A 326 13.27 -16.64 -34.91
N GLY A 327 13.95 -15.49 -34.84
CA GLY A 327 14.55 -14.84 -36.01
C GLY A 327 15.87 -15.48 -36.46
N ARG A 328 16.49 -16.35 -35.66
CA ARG A 328 17.79 -16.99 -35.99
C ARG A 328 17.85 -18.50 -35.78
N SER A 329 16.93 -19.13 -35.03
CA SER A 329 17.09 -20.55 -34.65
C SER A 329 16.33 -21.58 -35.50
N LEU A 330 15.24 -21.20 -36.20
CA LEU A 330 14.41 -22.18 -36.92
C LEU A 330 15.00 -22.67 -38.24
N LEU A 331 15.81 -21.87 -38.94
CA LEU A 331 16.48 -22.30 -40.17
C LEU A 331 17.69 -23.21 -39.88
N ASP A 332 18.43 -22.95 -38.79
CA ASP A 332 19.60 -23.75 -38.42
C ASP A 332 19.23 -25.13 -37.86
N LYS A 333 18.10 -25.25 -37.13
CA LYS A 333 17.63 -26.56 -36.64
C LYS A 333 17.07 -27.46 -37.75
N ALA A 334 16.55 -26.89 -38.84
CA ALA A 334 16.06 -27.68 -39.98
C ALA A 334 17.21 -28.20 -40.88
N ALA A 335 18.33 -27.47 -40.96
CA ALA A 335 19.51 -27.90 -41.73
C ALA A 335 20.31 -29.04 -41.06
N GLY A 336 20.28 -29.15 -39.73
CA GLY A 336 21.01 -30.19 -38.99
C GLY A 336 20.37 -31.59 -39.04
N ILE A 337 19.06 -31.68 -39.20
CA ILE A 337 18.30 -32.95 -39.08
C ILE A 337 18.34 -33.76 -40.40
N PHE A 338 18.61 -33.14 -41.55
CA PHE A 338 18.71 -33.86 -42.84
C PHE A 338 20.09 -34.47 -43.12
N SER A 339 21.09 -34.25 -42.27
CA SER A 339 22.44 -34.83 -42.43
C SER A 339 22.59 -36.25 -41.86
N SER A 340 21.66 -36.72 -41.03
CA SER A 340 21.80 -38.00 -40.31
C SER A 340 21.15 -39.21 -41.02
N ILE A 341 20.35 -38.99 -42.07
CA ILE A 341 19.69 -40.08 -42.81
C ILE A 341 20.58 -40.71 -43.89
N ASN A 342 21.66 -40.04 -44.32
CA ASN A 342 22.51 -40.55 -45.41
C ASN A 342 23.66 -41.49 -44.95
N ARG A 343 23.69 -41.88 -43.67
CA ARG A 343 24.73 -42.80 -43.12
C ARG A 343 24.24 -44.23 -42.88
N PHE A 344 22.96 -44.52 -43.14
CA PHE A 344 22.39 -45.86 -42.96
C PHE A 344 22.16 -46.67 -44.26
N MET A 345 22.50 -46.11 -45.44
CA MET A 345 22.47 -46.82 -46.73
C MET A 345 23.87 -46.96 -47.35
N ARG A 346 24.84 -47.46 -46.58
CA ARG A 346 26.14 -47.92 -47.14
C ARG A 346 26.75 -49.13 -46.43
N ALA A 347 25.89 -49.92 -45.79
CA ALA A 347 26.23 -51.24 -45.25
C ALA A 347 25.24 -52.28 -45.80
N MET A 348 25.35 -52.52 -47.11
CA MET A 348 25.07 -53.79 -47.78
C MET A 348 26.03 -53.91 -48.96
#